data_AF-M5G9J5-F1
#
_entry.id   AF-M5G9J5-F1
#
_cell.length_a   1.000
_cell.length_b   1.000
_cell.length_c   1.000
_cell.angle_alpha   90.00
_cell.angle_beta   90.00
_cell.angle_gamma   90.00
#
_symmetry.space_group_name_H-M   'P 1'
#
loop_
_entity.id
_entity.type
_entity.pdbx_description
1 polymer ?
#
loop_
_entity_poly.entity_id
_entity_poly.type
_entity_poly.pdbx_seq_one_letter_code
_entity_poly.pdbx_strand_id
1 'polypeptide(L)'
;PRGKRGRGSRDAGQGVGEPGGFWRWVVVVQVREGTKGRGSVEAVLRSLRVLLSKQHPSLPLPPRTRKQAEDGWAMLDLGDTAVHILSRTARDK
;
A
#
# COMPACT_ATOMS: atom_id res chain seq x y z
N PRO A 1 -17.22 16.15 -19.83
CA PRO A 1 -16.02 15.36 -19.42
C PRO A 1 -16.00 15.13 -17.91
N ARG A 2 -16.31 13.91 -17.45
CA ARG A 2 -16.34 13.57 -16.02
C ARG A 2 -14.92 13.52 -15.47
N GLY A 3 -14.45 14.66 -14.96
CA GLY A 3 -13.20 14.75 -14.21
C GLY A 3 -13.25 13.78 -13.03
N LYS A 4 -12.33 12.81 -13.00
CA LYS A 4 -12.13 11.95 -11.84
C LYS A 4 -11.83 12.87 -10.66
N ARG A 5 -12.67 12.85 -9.63
CA ARG A 5 -12.43 13.58 -8.37
C ARG A 5 -11.00 13.28 -7.94
N GLY A 6 -10.20 14.33 -7.73
CA GLY A 6 -8.84 14.19 -7.24
C GLY A 6 -8.83 13.27 -6.03
N ARG A 7 -7.94 12.27 -6.05
CA ARG A 7 -7.69 11.42 -4.90
C ARG A 7 -7.16 12.34 -3.77
N GLY A 8 -7.51 12.03 -2.52
CA GLY A 8 -7.30 12.93 -1.37
C GLY A 8 -5.84 13.37 -1.18
N SER A 9 -5.59 14.36 -0.32
CA SER A 9 -4.26 15.01 -0.20
C SER A 9 -3.10 14.10 0.23
N ARG A 10 -3.38 12.84 0.61
CA ARG A 10 -2.38 11.79 0.91
C ARG A 10 -2.20 10.77 -0.21
N ASP A 11 -2.70 11.04 -1.41
CA ASP A 11 -2.51 10.15 -2.56
C ASP A 11 -1.17 10.44 -3.24
N ALA A 12 -0.17 9.61 -2.96
CA ALA A 12 1.14 9.67 -3.59
C ALA A 12 1.17 9.03 -5.01
N GLY A 13 0.03 8.56 -5.53
CA GLY A 13 -0.02 7.77 -6.75
C GLY A 13 0.30 6.29 -6.53
N GLN A 14 0.36 5.50 -7.62
CA GLN A 14 0.85 4.11 -7.57
C GLN A 14 2.39 4.13 -7.53
N GLY A 15 3.01 3.22 -6.78
CA GLY A 15 4.48 3.13 -6.64
C GLY A 15 5.02 3.68 -5.31
N VAL A 16 6.33 3.88 -5.24
CA VAL A 16 6.99 4.58 -4.14
C VAL A 16 7.49 5.90 -4.72
N GLY A 17 6.70 6.96 -4.59
CA GLY A 17 7.17 8.31 -4.94
C GLY A 17 8.29 8.77 -4.01
N GLU A 18 8.82 9.97 -4.25
CA GLU A 18 9.74 10.62 -3.30
C GLU A 18 9.07 10.71 -1.91
N PRO A 19 9.73 10.27 -0.82
CA PRO A 19 9.17 10.36 0.53
C PRO A 19 8.94 11.83 0.91
N GLY A 20 7.73 12.33 0.67
CA GLY A 20 7.38 13.74 0.87
C GLY A 20 6.33 13.94 1.96
N GLY A 21 6.71 14.65 3.03
CA GLY A 21 5.89 15.52 3.91
C GLY A 21 4.72 14.95 4.71
N PHE A 22 4.02 13.91 4.25
CA PHE A 22 2.79 13.40 4.86
C PHE A 22 3.05 12.34 5.93
N TRP A 23 4.11 11.56 5.75
CA TRP A 23 4.48 10.48 6.66
C TRP A 23 5.88 10.76 7.24
N ARG A 24 6.02 10.52 8.54
CA ARG A 24 7.30 10.53 9.25
C ARG A 24 8.16 9.34 8.84
N TRP A 25 7.53 8.20 8.52
CA TRP A 25 8.21 7.00 8.06
C TRP A 25 7.54 6.41 6.82
N VAL A 26 8.37 5.92 5.89
CA VAL A 26 7.92 5.15 4.74
C VAL A 26 8.63 3.80 4.77
N VAL A 27 7.83 2.73 4.83
CA VAL A 27 8.32 1.35 4.78
C VAL A 27 8.03 0.78 3.41
N VAL A 28 9.06 0.27 2.74
CA VAL A 28 8.95 -0.28 1.39
C VAL A 28 9.17 -1.79 1.46
N VAL A 29 8.13 -2.55 1.11
CA VAL A 29 8.15 -4.02 1.08
C VAL A 29 8.06 -4.48 -0.37
N GLN A 30 9.17 -5.01 -0.88
CA GLN A 30 9.18 -5.64 -2.19
C GLN A 30 8.85 -7.13 -2.08
N VAL A 31 7.81 -7.58 -2.77
CA VAL A 31 7.42 -8.99 -2.80
C VAL A 31 7.96 -9.68 -4.04
N ARG A 32 8.39 -10.93 -3.88
CA ARG A 32 8.69 -11.81 -5.02
C ARG A 32 7.36 -12.29 -5.61
N GLU A 33 7.15 -11.99 -6.88
CA GLU A 33 6.02 -12.56 -7.62
C GLU A 33 6.35 -14.01 -7.98
N GLY A 34 5.46 -14.94 -7.63
CA GLY A 34 5.55 -16.32 -8.11
C GLY A 34 5.15 -16.42 -9.58
N THR A 35 5.17 -17.63 -10.14
CA THR A 35 4.85 -17.90 -11.56
C THR A 35 3.48 -17.39 -12.02
N LYS A 36 2.53 -17.17 -11.10
CA LYS A 36 1.20 -16.62 -11.41
C LYS A 36 1.14 -15.08 -11.44
N GLY A 37 2.21 -14.37 -11.09
CA GLY A 37 2.30 -12.90 -11.16
C GLY A 37 1.20 -12.13 -10.40
N ARG A 38 0.46 -12.81 -9.50
CA ARG A 38 -0.75 -12.28 -8.85
C ARG A 38 -0.85 -12.82 -7.44
N GLY A 39 -1.37 -11.99 -6.54
CA GLY A 39 -1.75 -12.39 -5.18
C GLY A 39 -0.68 -12.24 -4.11
N SER A 40 0.62 -12.18 -4.44
CA SER A 40 1.69 -11.98 -3.43
C SER A 40 1.51 -10.67 -2.65
N VAL A 41 1.21 -9.58 -3.34
CA VAL A 41 0.96 -8.26 -2.73
C VAL A 41 -0.27 -8.32 -1.82
N GLU A 42 -1.38 -8.91 -2.28
CA GLU A 42 -2.61 -9.03 -1.47
C GLU A 42 -2.39 -9.93 -0.24
N ALA A 43 -1.64 -11.02 -0.39
CA ALA A 43 -1.33 -11.93 0.70
C ALA A 43 -0.52 -11.22 1.80
N VAL A 44 0.52 -10.48 1.43
CA VAL A 44 1.32 -9.69 2.39
C VAL A 44 0.48 -8.60 3.03
N LEU A 45 -0.33 -7.86 2.25
CA LEU A 45 -1.22 -6.84 2.80
C LEU A 45 -2.22 -7.41 3.80
N ARG A 46 -2.79 -8.59 3.51
CA ARG A 46 -3.71 -9.28 4.40
C ARG A 46 -3.02 -9.72 5.69
N SER A 47 -1.86 -10.35 5.59
CA SER A 47 -1.07 -10.79 6.74
C SER A 47 -0.64 -9.62 7.61
N LEU A 48 -0.17 -8.53 7.01
CA LEU A 48 0.23 -7.32 7.73
C LEU A 48 -0.95 -6.70 8.48
N ARG A 49 -2.13 -6.59 7.86
CA ARG A 49 -3.34 -6.10 8.54
C ARG A 49 -3.70 -6.96 9.74
N VAL A 50 -3.71 -8.28 9.59
CA VAL A 50 -4.01 -9.20 10.69
C VAL A 50 -3.00 -9.03 11.82
N LEU A 51 -1.71 -8.97 11.50
CA LEU A 51 -0.65 -8.76 12.47
C LEU A 51 -0.81 -7.43 13.21
N LEU A 52 -0.97 -6.32 12.49
CA LEU A 52 -1.14 -5.00 13.08
C LEU A 52 -2.41 -4.90 13.93
N SER A 53 -3.53 -5.50 13.49
CA SER A 53 -4.76 -5.51 14.29
C SER A 53 -4.62 -6.29 15.61
N LYS A 54 -3.72 -7.28 15.65
CA LYS A 54 -3.47 -8.11 16.85
C LYS A 54 -2.46 -7.45 17.78
N GLN A 55 -1.36 -6.94 17.24
CA GLN A 55 -0.25 -6.40 18.02
C GLN A 55 -0.44 -4.93 18.40
N HIS A 56 -1.19 -4.19 17.58
CA HIS A 56 -1.37 -2.74 17.70
C HIS A 56 -2.84 -2.36 17.43
N PRO A 57 -3.79 -2.77 18.30
CA PRO A 57 -5.23 -2.56 18.09
C PRO A 57 -5.64 -1.07 18.06
N SER A 58 -4.82 -0.18 18.60
CA SER A 58 -5.04 1.27 18.57
C SER A 58 -4.63 1.93 17.24
N LEU A 59 -3.96 1.20 16.33
CA LEU A 59 -3.57 1.78 15.03
C LEU A 59 -4.80 2.02 14.16
N PRO A 60 -4.90 3.20 13.52
CA PRO A 60 -5.98 3.50 12.59
C PRO A 60 -5.76 2.72 11.29
N LEU A 61 -6.33 1.52 11.19
CA LEU A 61 -6.27 0.72 9.96
C LEU A 61 -7.39 1.12 9.00
N PRO A 62 -7.08 1.58 7.77
CA PRO A 62 -8.12 1.94 6.82
C PRO A 62 -8.97 0.70 6.44
N PRO A 63 -10.26 0.88 6.13
CA PRO A 63 -11.13 -0.20 5.74
C PRO A 63 -10.62 -0.90 4.47
N ARG A 64 -10.97 -2.18 4.32
CA ARG A 64 -10.54 -2.98 3.17
C ARG A 64 -11.31 -2.55 1.93
N THR A 65 -10.62 -2.03 0.92
CA THR A 65 -11.21 -1.63 -0.37
C THR A 65 -10.80 -2.64 -1.45
N ARG A 66 -11.69 -2.87 -2.42
CA ARG A 66 -11.54 -3.92 -3.44
C ARG A 66 -10.33 -3.72 -4.38
N LYS A 67 -9.72 -2.53 -4.37
CA LYS A 67 -8.63 -2.11 -5.28
C LYS A 67 -7.26 -1.99 -4.61
N GLN A 68 -7.09 -2.50 -3.39
CA GLN A 68 -5.85 -2.22 -2.64
C GLN A 68 -4.59 -2.87 -3.20
N ALA A 69 -4.71 -3.86 -4.08
CA ALA A 69 -3.57 -4.55 -4.70
C ALA A 69 -3.72 -4.55 -6.23
N GLU A 70 -3.89 -3.36 -6.81
CA GLU A 70 -3.99 -3.17 -8.26
C GLU A 70 -2.58 -3.01 -8.85
N ASP A 71 -2.34 -3.59 -10.04
CA ASP A 71 -1.08 -3.45 -10.80
C ASP A 71 0.22 -3.82 -10.05
N GLY A 72 0.14 -4.75 -9.08
CA GLY A 72 1.31 -5.20 -8.32
C GLY A 72 1.73 -4.23 -7.22
N TRP A 73 0.85 -3.30 -6.82
CA TRP A 73 1.13 -2.34 -5.76
C TRP A 73 -0.04 -2.20 -4.78
N ALA A 74 0.31 -1.99 -3.52
CA ALA A 74 -0.59 -1.68 -2.42
C ALA A 74 0.06 -0.68 -1.46
N MET A 75 -0.77 0.12 -0.78
CA MET A 75 -0.32 0.99 0.30
C MET A 75 -1.24 0.88 1.50
N LEU A 76 -0.65 0.85 2.69
CA LEU A 76 -1.34 0.97 3.96
C LEU A 76 -0.93 2.29 4.63
N ASP A 77 -1.88 3.22 4.74
CA ASP A 77 -1.73 4.44 5.54
C ASP A 77 -2.02 4.11 7.01
N LEU A 78 -1.04 4.32 7.89
CA LEU A 78 -1.14 4.10 9.34
C LEU A 78 -1.20 5.42 10.12
N GLY A 79 -1.40 6.56 9.44
CA GLY A 79 -1.38 7.89 10.03
C GLY A 79 -0.06 8.60 9.75
N ASP A 80 0.95 8.40 10.61
CA ASP A 80 2.28 9.01 10.45
C ASP A 80 3.25 8.12 9.65
N THR A 81 2.83 6.91 9.30
CA THR A 81 3.65 5.91 8.63
C THR A 81 2.90 5.34 7.43
N ALA A 82 3.56 5.24 6.29
CA ALA A 82 3.05 4.53 5.12
C ALA A 82 3.82 3.23 4.91
N VAL A 83 3.09 2.15 4.60
CA VAL A 83 3.69 0.88 4.16
C VAL A 83 3.30 0.63 2.71
N HIS A 84 4.28 0.74 1.82
CA HIS A 84 4.12 0.35 0.43
C HIS A 84 4.50 -1.13 0.27
N ILE A 85 3.62 -1.91 -0.35
CA ILE A 85 3.85 -3.31 -0.68
C ILE A 85 3.75 -3.42 -2.19
N LEU A 86 4.83 -3.84 -2.83
CA LEU A 86 4.91 -3.76 -4.27
C LEU A 86 5.70 -4.91 -4.86
N SER A 87 5.39 -5.27 -6.09
CA SER A 87 6.21 -6.15 -6.91
C SER A 87 7.45 -5.43 -7.41
N ARG A 88 8.40 -6.20 -7.95
CA ARG A 88 9.56 -5.62 -8.65
C ARG A 88 9.11 -4.75 -9.83
N THR A 89 8.17 -5.23 -10.63
CA THR A 89 7.66 -4.51 -11.80
C THR A 89 6.95 -3.21 -11.44
N ALA A 90 6.26 -3.16 -10.29
CA ALA A 90 5.63 -1.93 -9.79
C ALA A 90 6.63 -0.95 -9.15
N ARG A 91 7.81 -1.43 -8.73
CA ARG A 91 8.90 -0.59 -8.21
C ARG A 91 9.62 0.15 -9.30
N ASP A 92 9.87 -0.55 -10.41
CA ASP A 92 10.72 -0.11 -11.50
C ASP A 92 9.96 0.77 -12.52
N LYS A 93 8.67 1.05 -12.25
CA LYS A 93 7.82 1.99 -13.01
C LYS A 93 7.92 3.39 -12.43
#